data_AF-A0A0C9W7X5-F1
#
_entry.id   AF-A0A0C9W7X5-F1
#
_cell.length_a   1.000
_cell.length_b   1.000
_cell.length_c   1.000
_cell.angle_alpha   90.00
_cell.angle_beta   90.00
_cell.angle_gamma   90.00
#
_symmetry.space_group_name_H-M   'P 1'
#
loop_
_entity.id
_entity.type
_entity.pdbx_description
1 polymer ?
#
loop_
_entity_poly.entity_id
_entity_poly.type
_entity_poly.pdbx_seq_one_letter_code
_entity_poly.pdbx_strand_id
1 'polypeptide(L)'
;DVLTHCKRELFHGVWKVLMDDEFIDAYRNGIVVKCYDGVERRVFPRIFTYSADYPEKVLLATIRDKGNCPCPRCVIPKTDFGRLGLLSDASAR
;
A
#
# COMPACT_ATOMS: atom_id res chain seq x y z
N ASP A 1 -18.71 -5.37 -7.55
CA ASP A 1 -17.74 -6.46 -7.72
C ASP A 1 -16.71 -6.21 -8.82
N VAL A 2 -17.09 -6.16 -10.10
CA VAL A 2 -16.09 -6.06 -11.20
C VAL A 2 -15.37 -4.70 -11.25
N LEU A 3 -16.11 -3.59 -11.20
CA LEU A 3 -15.51 -2.24 -11.28
C LEU A 3 -14.50 -1.96 -10.16
N THR A 4 -14.78 -2.40 -8.93
CA THR A 4 -13.87 -2.26 -7.79
C THR A 4 -12.60 -3.06 -7.99
N HIS A 5 -12.72 -4.29 -8.49
CA HIS A 5 -11.57 -5.12 -8.84
C HIS A 5 -10.74 -4.46 -9.96
N CYS A 6 -11.35 -4.01 -11.05
CA CYS A 6 -10.65 -3.34 -12.15
C CYS A 6 -9.90 -2.08 -11.70
N LYS A 7 -10.50 -1.25 -10.84
CA LYS A 7 -9.84 -0.05 -10.29
C LYS A 7 -8.59 -0.42 -9.48
N ARG A 8 -8.67 -1.46 -8.66
CA ARG A 8 -7.53 -1.98 -7.88
C ARG A 8 -6.42 -2.50 -8.81
N GLU A 9 -6.77 -3.34 -9.77
CA GLU A 9 -5.80 -3.90 -10.73
C GLU A 9 -5.12 -2.81 -11.56
N LEU A 10 -5.89 -1.82 -12.05
CA LEU A 10 -5.34 -0.68 -12.76
C LEU A 10 -4.34 0.09 -11.90
N PHE A 11 -4.71 0.38 -10.66
CA PHE A 11 -3.87 1.13 -9.74
C PHE A 11 -2.54 0.42 -9.46
N HIS A 12 -2.57 -0.87 -9.13
CA HIS A 12 -1.33 -1.64 -8.95
C HIS A 12 -0.55 -1.86 -10.24
N GLY A 13 -1.24 -1.94 -11.39
CA GLY A 13 -0.63 -1.98 -12.71
C GLY A 13 0.20 -0.75 -12.99
N VAL A 14 -0.33 0.46 -12.70
CA VAL A 14 0.41 1.71 -12.81
C VAL A 14 1.62 1.73 -11.87
N TRP A 15 1.46 1.26 -10.63
CA TRP A 15 2.58 1.14 -9.69
C TRP A 15 3.69 0.22 -10.19
N LYS A 16 3.34 -0.88 -10.86
CA LYS A 16 4.31 -1.79 -11.47
C LYS A 16 5.08 -1.14 -12.63
N VAL A 17 4.44 -0.25 -13.39
CA VAL A 17 5.09 0.53 -14.46
C VAL A 17 6.02 1.60 -13.85
N LEU A 18 5.60 2.26 -12.78
CA LEU A 18 6.40 3.30 -12.11
C LEU A 18 7.62 2.72 -11.36
N MET A 19 7.47 1.53 -10.78
CA MET A 19 8.54 0.81 -10.07
C MET A 19 9.14 -0.27 -10.96
N ASP A 20 9.65 0.15 -12.10
CA ASP A 20 10.39 -0.74 -13.01
C ASP A 20 11.71 -1.22 -12.40
N ASP A 21 12.39 -2.12 -13.10
CA ASP A 21 13.61 -2.75 -12.58
C ASP A 21 14.74 -1.73 -12.33
N GLU A 22 14.81 -0.67 -13.14
CA GLU A 22 15.79 0.42 -12.97
C GLU A 22 15.49 1.23 -11.70
N PHE A 23 14.22 1.58 -11.47
CA PHE A 23 13.81 2.25 -10.25
C PHE A 23 14.08 1.39 -9.02
N ILE A 24 13.79 0.09 -9.06
CA ILE A 24 14.04 -0.83 -7.95
C ILE A 24 15.53 -0.96 -7.65
N ASP A 25 16.38 -1.01 -8.68
CA ASP A 25 17.83 -1.01 -8.50
C ASP A 25 18.31 0.32 -7.88
N ALA A 26 17.89 1.46 -8.43
CA ALA A 26 18.21 2.78 -7.88
C ALA A 26 17.68 2.95 -6.45
N TYR A 27 16.52 2.38 -6.11
CA TYR A 27 15.97 2.39 -4.75
C TYR A 27 16.85 1.60 -3.77
N ARG A 28 17.42 0.46 -4.20
CA ARG A 28 18.29 -0.38 -3.34
C ARG A 28 19.72 0.16 -3.26
N ASN A 29 20.28 0.49 -4.41
CA ASN A 29 21.71 0.73 -4.60
C ASN A 29 22.05 2.21 -4.82
N GLY A 30 21.06 3.05 -5.10
CA GLY A 30 21.25 4.46 -5.42
C GLY A 30 21.71 4.67 -6.85
N ILE A 31 21.40 5.83 -7.41
CA ILE A 31 21.82 6.27 -8.74
C ILE A 31 22.83 7.40 -8.61
N VAL A 32 23.91 7.36 -9.40
CA VAL A 32 24.89 8.46 -9.44
C VAL A 32 24.39 9.53 -10.39
N VAL A 33 24.22 10.75 -9.87
CA VAL A 33 23.72 11.90 -10.63
C VAL A 33 24.72 13.03 -10.48
N LYS A 34 25.07 13.67 -11.61
CA LYS A 34 25.80 14.93 -11.60
C LYS A 34 24.84 16.06 -11.25
N CYS A 35 25.01 16.63 -10.07
CA CYS A 35 24.18 17.74 -9.61
C CYS A 35 24.52 19.04 -10.35
N TYR A 36 23.67 20.06 -10.19
CA TYR A 36 23.84 21.37 -10.83
C TYR A 36 25.19 22.05 -10.48
N ASP A 37 25.73 21.79 -9.29
CA ASP A 37 27.03 22.30 -8.85
C ASP A 37 28.23 21.54 -9.47
N GLY A 38 27.98 20.61 -10.38
CA GLY A 38 29.00 19.82 -11.07
C GLY A 38 29.53 18.62 -10.28
N VAL A 39 29.11 18.44 -9.03
CA VAL A 39 29.55 17.35 -8.16
C VAL A 39 28.64 16.13 -8.35
N GLU A 40 29.26 14.95 -8.50
CA GLU A 40 28.54 13.69 -8.59
C GLU A 40 28.12 13.20 -7.20
N ARG A 41 26.84 12.84 -7.06
CA ARG A 41 26.28 12.32 -5.81
C ARG A 41 25.46 11.08 -6.07
N ARG A 42 25.53 10.13 -5.14
CA ARG A 42 24.66 8.95 -5.14
C ARG A 42 23.35 9.31 -4.45
N VAL A 43 22.28 9.40 -5.25
CA VAL A 43 20.93 9.73 -4.79
C VAL A 43 20.12 8.46 -4.66
N PHE A 44 19.31 8.36 -3.61
CA PHE A 44 18.39 7.25 -3.41
C PHE A 44 16.96 7.76 -3.57
N PRO A 45 16.24 7.40 -4.64
CA PRO A 45 14.82 7.69 -4.74
C PRO A 45 14.10 6.97 -3.60
N ARG A 46 13.33 7.70 -2.79
CA ARG A 46 12.56 7.15 -1.67
C ARG A 46 11.15 7.69 -1.67
N ILE A 47 10.17 6.79 -1.68
CA ILE A 47 8.76 7.11 -1.47
C ILE A 47 8.52 7.04 0.03
N PHE A 48 8.61 8.18 0.71
CA PHE A 48 8.54 8.26 2.17
C PHE A 48 7.11 8.32 2.71
N THR A 49 6.21 9.02 2.01
CA THR A 49 4.84 9.23 2.45
C THR A 49 3.90 9.13 1.27
N TYR A 50 2.89 8.27 1.38
CA TYR A 50 1.78 8.23 0.45
C TYR A 50 0.50 8.64 1.18
N SER A 51 0.24 9.96 1.20
CA SER A 51 -1.02 10.50 1.71
C SER A 51 -2.11 10.31 0.67
N ALA A 52 -3.16 9.61 1.07
CA ALA A 52 -4.36 9.39 0.28
C ALA A 52 -5.59 9.53 1.18
N ASP A 53 -6.71 9.96 0.61
CA ASP A 53 -8.02 9.89 1.24
C ASP A 53 -8.53 8.44 1.30
N TYR A 54 -9.64 8.22 1.99
CA TYR A 54 -10.04 6.88 2.40
C TYR A 54 -10.26 5.90 1.23
N PRO A 55 -10.98 6.25 0.14
CA PRO A 55 -11.18 5.34 -0.99
C PRO A 55 -9.86 4.95 -1.68
N GLU A 56 -8.94 5.89 -1.80
CA GLU A 56 -7.63 5.73 -2.43
C GLU A 56 -6.71 4.89 -1.54
N LYS A 57 -6.75 5.10 -0.21
CA LYS A 57 -6.10 4.23 0.78
C LYS A 57 -6.63 2.79 0.71
N VAL A 58 -7.91 2.63 0.44
CA VAL A 58 -8.51 1.29 0.27
C VAL A 58 -7.89 0.57 -0.93
N LEU A 59 -7.76 1.25 -2.06
CA LEU A 59 -7.10 0.70 -3.25
C LEU A 59 -5.63 0.40 -2.99
N LEU A 60 -4.92 1.33 -2.34
CA LEU A 60 -3.51 1.20 -2.02
C LEU A 60 -3.16 0.03 -1.12
N ALA A 61 -3.81 -0.03 0.04
CA ALA A 61 -3.52 -1.02 1.07
C ALA A 61 -4.28 -2.34 0.86
N THR A 62 -5.08 -2.44 -0.20
CA THR A 62 -5.96 -3.58 -0.49
C THR A 62 -6.89 -3.92 0.69
N ILE A 63 -7.31 -2.91 1.45
CA ILE A 63 -8.25 -3.06 2.57
C ILE A 63 -9.69 -3.02 2.05
N ARG A 64 -10.68 -3.16 2.95
CA ARG A 64 -12.11 -3.14 2.56
C ARG A 64 -12.67 -1.73 2.68
N ASP A 65 -13.32 -1.22 1.63
CA ASP A 65 -14.02 0.08 1.67
C ASP A 65 -15.24 -0.01 2.59
N LYS A 66 -15.13 0.53 3.81
CA LYS A 66 -16.19 0.55 4.83
C LYS A 66 -16.86 -0.80 5.08
N GLY A 67 -16.23 -1.91 4.71
CA GLY A 67 -16.81 -3.24 4.77
C GLY A 67 -17.27 -3.63 6.19
N ASN A 68 -18.23 -4.54 6.27
CA ASN A 68 -18.74 -5.04 7.55
C ASN A 68 -17.63 -5.67 8.41
N CYS A 69 -16.64 -6.31 7.78
CA CYS A 69 -15.40 -6.74 8.43
C CYS A 69 -14.28 -5.78 8.02
N PRO A 70 -13.51 -5.19 8.94
CA PRO A 70 -12.49 -4.18 8.63
C PRO A 70 -11.23 -4.78 8.00
N CYS A 71 -10.90 -6.01 8.39
CA CYS A 71 -9.70 -6.70 7.99
C CYS A 71 -9.95 -7.36 6.63
N PRO A 72 -9.04 -7.25 5.66
CA PRO A 72 -9.17 -7.98 4.41
C PRO A 72 -9.20 -9.51 4.65
N ARG A 73 -8.56 -9.99 5.72
CA ARG A 73 -8.45 -11.41 6.09
C ARG A 73 -9.50 -11.89 7.09
N CYS A 74 -9.76 -11.13 8.15
CA CYS A 74 -10.69 -11.58 9.20
C CYS A 74 -12.14 -11.42 8.73
N VAL A 75 -13.00 -12.32 9.23
CA VAL A 75 -14.45 -12.30 9.00
C VAL A 75 -15.24 -11.69 10.15
N ILE A 76 -14.56 -11.15 11.17
CA ILE A 76 -15.18 -10.52 12.34
C ILE A 76 -15.90 -9.22 11.93
N PRO A 77 -17.22 -9.11 12.16
CA PRO A 77 -17.97 -7.90 11.90
C PRO A 77 -17.61 -6.74 12.85
N LYS A 78 -17.79 -5.50 12.38
CA LYS A 78 -17.62 -4.27 13.16
C LYS A 78 -18.45 -4.23 14.44
N THR A 79 -19.63 -4.86 14.42
CA THR A 79 -20.53 -4.95 15.58
C THR A 79 -19.90 -5.72 16.74
N ASP A 80 -18.98 -6.64 16.46
CA ASP A 80 -18.33 -7.48 17.46
C ASP A 80 -17.02 -6.87 17.99
N PHE A 81 -16.64 -5.65 17.58
CA PHE A 81 -15.39 -5.03 18.06
C PHE A 81 -15.33 -4.84 19.57
N GLY A 82 -16.48 -4.65 20.22
CA GLY A 82 -16.54 -4.57 21.69
C GLY A 82 -16.14 -5.87 22.39
N ARG A 83 -15.99 -6.98 21.65
CA ARG A 83 -15.59 -8.30 22.14
C ARG A 83 -14.12 -8.63 21.85
N LEU A 84 -13.39 -7.72 21.20
CA LEU A 84 -11.96 -7.90 20.90
C LEU A 84 -11.16 -8.02 22.20
N GLY A 85 -10.15 -8.90 22.20
CA GLY A 85 -9.26 -9.10 23.35
C GLY A 85 -9.80 -10.05 24.44
N LEU A 86 -10.96 -10.67 24.23
CA LEU A 86 -11.43 -11.77 25.06
C LEU A 86 -10.72 -13.08 24.70
N LEU A 87 -10.59 -14.02 25.65
CA LEU A 87 -10.00 -15.34 25.38
C LEU A 87 -10.72 -16.10 24.25
N SER A 88 -12.04 -15.90 24.12
CA SER A 88 -12.84 -16.46 23.02
C SER A 88 -12.49 -15.89 21.65
N ASP A 89 -11.99 -14.64 21.58
CA ASP A 89 -11.64 -13.94 20.35
C ASP A 89 -10.41 -14.55 19.65
N ALA A 90 -9.50 -15.16 20.43
CA ALA A 90 -8.30 -15.83 19.89
C ALA A 90 -8.62 -16.96 18.90
N SER A 91 -9.84 -17.50 18.95
CA SER A 91 -10.32 -18.59 18.08
C SER A 91 -11.07 -18.10 16.83
N ALA A 92 -11.45 -16.83 16.74
CA ALA A 92 -12.38 -16.28 15.74
C ALA A 92 -11.73 -15.76 14.45
N ARG A 93 -10.55 -16.30 14.09
CA ARG A 93 -9.70 -15.78 13.01
C ARG A 93 -10.28 -15.96 11.60
#